data_AF-A0A7K2CE04-F1
#
_entry.id   AF-A0A7K2CE04-F1
#
_cell.length_a   1.000
_cell.length_b   1.000
_cell.length_c   1.000
_cell.angle_alpha   90.00
_cell.angle_beta   90.00
_cell.angle_gamma   90.00
#
_symmetry.space_group_name_H-M   'P 1'
#
loop_
_entity.id
_entity.type
_entity.pdbx_description
1 polymer ?
#
loop_
_entity_poly.entity_id
_entity_poly.type
_entity_poly.pdbx_seq_one_letter_code
_entity_poly.pdbx_strand_id
1 'polypeptide(L)' 'MPSSLGNLLQLKELDLENNSLTGTIPTSLGNLSQLEYLDLDDNSLTGTIPTSLGNLSQL' A
#
# COMPACT_ATOMS: atom_id res chain seq x y z
N MET A 1 9.31 -0.36 1.67
CA MET A 1 8.50 -0.95 0.58
C MET A 1 8.83 -0.28 -0.76
N PRO A 2 8.99 -0.99 -1.89
CA PRO A 2 9.39 -0.37 -3.15
C PRO A 2 8.23 0.35 -3.85
N SER A 3 8.52 1.49 -4.47
CA SER A 3 7.51 2.27 -5.21
C SER A 3 6.95 1.54 -6.44
N SER A 4 7.69 0.55 -6.97
CA SER A 4 7.30 -0.26 -8.12
C SER A 4 6.04 -1.11 -7.88
N LEU A 5 5.62 -1.34 -6.63
CA LEU A 5 4.33 -1.98 -6.35
C LEU A 5 3.16 -1.19 -6.95
N GLY A 6 3.25 0.13 -7.02
CA GLY A 6 2.25 0.99 -7.65
C GLY A 6 2.06 0.78 -9.16
N ASN A 7 2.86 -0.08 -9.80
CA ASN A 7 2.71 -0.44 -11.21
C ASN A 7 1.85 -1.71 -11.41
N LEU A 8 1.44 -2.38 -10.33
CA LEU A 8 0.59 -3.57 -10.40
C LEU A 8 -0.89 -3.16 -10.57
N LEU A 9 -1.22 -2.51 -11.68
CA LEU A 9 -2.51 -1.83 -11.88
C LEU A 9 -3.75 -2.74 -11.84
N GLN A 10 -3.57 -4.06 -11.87
CA GLN A 10 -4.64 -5.06 -11.75
C GLN A 10 -4.68 -5.75 -10.39
N LEU A 11 -3.82 -5.33 -9.44
CA LEU A 11 -3.77 -5.91 -8.11
C LEU A 11 -5.06 -5.59 -7.35
N LYS A 12 -5.71 -6.64 -6.83
CA LYS A 12 -6.93 -6.56 -6.03
C LYS A 12 -6.67 -6.69 -4.54
N GLU A 13 -5.64 -7.45 -4.19
CA GLU A 13 -5.33 -7.77 -2.80
C GLU A 13 -3.83 -7.59 -2.58
N LEU A 14 -3.49 -6.78 -1.58
CA LEU A 14 -2.14 -6.60 -1.10
C LEU A 14 -2.12 -6.86 0.40
N ASP A 15 -1.79 -8.10 0.75
CA ASP A 15 -1.55 -8.50 2.14
C ASP A 15 -0.05 -8.56 2.39
N LEU A 16 0.42 -7.72 3.31
CA LEU A 16 1.78 -7.68 3.80
C LEU A 16 1.81 -7.71 5.33
N GLU A 17 0.73 -8.17 5.98
CA GLU A 17 0.65 -8.24 7.44
C GLU A 17 1.78 -9.11 8.02
N ASN A 18 2.16 -8.85 9.27
CA ASN A 18 3.13 -9.68 10.02
C ASN A 18 4.48 -9.85 9.30
N ASN A 19 5.11 -8.72 8.97
CA ASN A 19 6.42 -8.66 8.35
C ASN A 19 7.33 -7.66 9.06
N SER A 20 8.63 -7.68 8.72
CA SER A 20 9.61 -6.72 9.25
C SER A 20 9.80 -5.51 8.33
N LEU A 21 8.76 -5.05 7.62
CA LEU A 21 8.89 -3.91 6.71
C LEU A 21 9.14 -2.64 7.50
N THR A 22 10.08 -1.83 7.02
CA THR A 22 10.46 -0.54 7.61
C THR A 22 10.35 0.60 6.59
N GLY A 23 10.50 1.84 7.07
CA GLY A 23 10.37 3.05 6.26
C GLY A 23 8.91 3.47 6.10
N THR A 24 8.61 4.24 5.06
CA THR A 24 7.28 4.83 4.84
C THR A 24 6.45 4.04 3.83
N ILE A 25 5.13 4.23 3.88
CA ILE A 25 4.22 3.77 2.83
C ILE A 25 4.48 4.60 1.55
N PRO A 26 4.78 3.97 0.40
CA PRO A 26 4.99 4.69 -0.86
C PRO A 26 3.72 5.41 -1.30
N THR A 27 3.83 6.66 -1.75
CA THR A 27 2.69 7.37 -2.35
C THR A 27 2.15 6.67 -3.60
N SER A 28 3.00 5.90 -4.30
CA SER A 28 2.61 5.13 -5.48
C SER A 28 1.62 4.00 -5.21
N LEU A 29 1.41 3.58 -3.95
CA LEU A 29 0.31 2.65 -3.64
C LEU A 29 -1.05 3.22 -4.03
N GLY A 30 -1.22 4.55 -3.99
CA GLY A 30 -2.43 5.22 -4.48
C GLY A 30 -2.73 5.06 -5.97
N ASN A 31 -1.83 4.45 -6.76
CA ASN A 31 -2.08 4.13 -8.16
C ASN A 31 -2.88 2.84 -8.37
N LEU A 32 -3.05 2.02 -7.32
CA LEU A 32 -3.68 0.71 -7.38
C LEU A 32 -5.21 0.82 -7.39
N SER A 33 -5.78 1.42 -8.43
CA SER A 33 -7.22 1.73 -8.50
C SER A 33 -8.16 0.51 -8.50
N GLN A 34 -7.62 -0.71 -8.64
CA GLN A 34 -8.37 -1.97 -8.54
C GLN A 34 -8.19 -2.66 -7.18
N LEU A 35 -7.46 -2.06 -6.25
CA LEU A 35 -7.19 -2.65 -4.94
C LEU A 35 -8.46 -2.61 -4.09
N GLU A 36 -8.86 -3.78 -3.63
CA GLU A 36 -10.05 -4.07 -2.82
C GLU A 36 -9.65 -4.44 -1.38
N TYR A 37 -8.40 -4.87 -1.16
CA TYR A 37 -7.87 -5.22 0.15
C TYR A 37 -6.42 -4.76 0.30
N LEU A 38 -6.13 -4.10 1.42
CA LEU A 38 -4.80 -3.64 1.80
C LEU A 38 -4.60 -3.91 3.29
N ASP A 39 -3.70 -4.83 3.60
CA ASP A 39 -3.24 -5.05 4.97
C ASP A 39 -1.74 -4.81 5.09
N LEU A 40 -1.40 -3.94 6.04
CA LEU A 40 -0.04 -3.53 6.38
C LEU A 40 0.23 -3.67 7.88
N ASP A 41 -0.67 -4.33 8.63
CA ASP A 41 -0.57 -4.48 10.08
C ASP A 41 0.68 -5.29 10.48
N ASP A 42 1.04 -5.21 11.75
CA ASP A 42 2.18 -5.93 12.33
C ASP A 42 3.46 -5.79 11.50
N ASN A 43 3.80 -4.53 11.21
CA ASN A 43 5.03 -4.11 10.56
C ASN A 43 5.69 -2.95 11.33
N SER A 44 6.93 -2.64 10.99
CA SER A 44 7.69 -1.51 11.55
C SER A 44 7.68 -0.28 10.63
N LEU A 45 6.56 -0.03 9.95
CA LEU A 45 6.38 1.13 9.09
C LEU A 45 6.31 2.41 9.93
N THR A 46 6.84 3.50 9.39
CA THR A 46 6.95 4.81 10.05
C THR A 46 6.51 5.93 9.11
N GLY A 47 6.44 7.16 9.62
CA GLY A 47 5.99 8.32 8.85
C GLY A 47 4.46 8.46 8.80
N THR A 48 3.98 9.27 7.87
CA THR A 48 2.54 9.57 7.73
C THR A 48 1.87 8.66 6.72
N ILE A 49 0.58 8.37 6.94
CA ILE A 49 -0.27 7.73 5.94
C ILE A 49 -0.37 8.65 4.71
N PRO A 50 0.03 8.22 3.49
CA PRO A 50 -0.03 9.06 2.31
C PRO A 50 -1.47 9.42 1.94
N THR A 51 -1.73 10.70 1.66
CA THR A 51 -3.06 11.15 1.19
C THR A 51 -3.44 10.53 -0.15
N SER A 52 -2.47 10.04 -0.94
CA SER A 52 -2.72 9.31 -2.18
C SER A 52 -3.45 7.99 -1.99
N LEU A 53 -3.46 7.40 -0.78
CA LEU A 53 -4.33 6.24 -0.50
C LEU A 53 -5.82 6.60 -0.63
N GLY A 54 -6.20 7.88 -0.55
CA GLY A 54 -7.55 8.33 -0.86
C GLY A 54 -7.98 8.13 -2.33
N ASN A 55 -7.05 7.79 -3.23
CA ASN A 55 -7.37 7.44 -4.61
C ASN A 55 -7.85 5.98 -4.79
N LEU A 56 -7.71 5.14 -3.75
CA LEU A 56 -8.09 3.73 -3.78
C LEU A 56 -9.60 3.59 -3.65
N SER A 57 -10.34 3.92 -4.70
CA SER A 57 -11.81 3.99 -4.66
C SER A 57 -12.53 2.66 -4.47
N GLN A 58 -11.81 1.54 -4.56
CA GLN A 58 -12.36 0.18 -4.39
C GLN A 58 -12.00 -0.44 -3.03
N LEU A 59 -11.17 0.24 -2.23
CA LEU A 59 -10.74 -0.16 -0.89
C LEU A 59 -11.69 0.42 0.17
#